data_AF-V4A3J0-F1
#
_entry.id   AF-V4A3J0-F1
#
_cell.length_a   1.000
_cell.length_b   1.000
_cell.length_c   1.000
_cell.angle_alpha   90.00
_cell.angle_beta   90.00
_cell.angle_gamma   90.00
#
_symmetry.space_group_name_H-M   'P 1'
#
loop_
_entity.id
_entity.type
_entity.pdbx_description
1 polymer ?
#
loop_
_entity_poly.entity_id
_entity_poly.type
_entity_poly.pdbx_seq_one_letter_code
_entity_poly.pdbx_strand_id
1 'polypeptide(L)'
;MSLASSLSTAFILSDTLCVAYDDPLRTKLFCSTLFMCGVCSVLQTTLGVRLPVYQGPSASFIVPLLALRRDIRWSCTDNTNNGVWTEPMNQHLNLSGSLMIASLIEIIIGGTGLVAPLLKYIGPITVAPTISLIGLSLVKVPIIYSRPQWVIAFFGALLVLIFSLYLYKIKIPMPRLNCLKKNNDEKLKPRSQFAIFQILPILLSIIILWIVAAILTITDTLSTDPESLEYKARTDSKLNIVSMTPWFSIPYPGQFGLPRTSTAVIVGFSAATISSLIESVGDYFAAAKSCQVPAPPDHAITRGILIEGIGSILSGAVGVGHATTSYSGNIAAITLSKVILSLQALKV
;
A
#
# COMPACT_ATOMS: atom_id res chain seq x y z
N MET A 1 1.89 0.56 -8.62
CA MET A 1 1.31 -0.51 -7.77
C MET A 1 1.19 -0.08 -6.31
N SER A 2 2.23 0.53 -5.71
CA SER A 2 2.22 1.00 -4.31
C SER A 2 1.16 2.07 -3.97
N LEU A 3 0.83 2.96 -4.90
CA LEU A 3 -0.21 3.97 -4.69
C LEU A 3 -1.61 3.34 -4.53
N ALA A 4 -1.91 2.32 -5.34
CA ALA A 4 -3.21 1.67 -5.35
C ALA A 4 -3.47 0.92 -4.04
N SER A 5 -2.46 0.26 -3.48
CA SER A 5 -2.59 -0.38 -2.17
C SER A 5 -2.70 0.62 -1.04
N SER A 6 -1.90 1.68 -1.04
CA SER A 6 -2.00 2.79 -0.06
C SER A 6 -3.40 3.40 -0.04
N LEU A 7 -3.99 3.60 -1.21
CA LEU A 7 -5.36 4.09 -1.32
C LEU A 7 -6.37 3.05 -0.80
N SER A 8 -6.23 1.79 -1.21
CA SER A 8 -7.13 0.71 -0.81
C SER A 8 -7.10 0.48 0.71
N THR A 9 -5.93 0.44 1.34
CA THR A 9 -5.81 0.21 2.78
C THR A 9 -6.33 1.38 3.58
N ALA A 10 -6.03 2.62 3.17
CA ALA A 10 -6.57 3.81 3.81
C ALA A 10 -8.11 3.87 3.74
N PHE A 11 -8.71 3.49 2.61
CA PHE A 11 -10.16 3.44 2.47
C PHE A 11 -10.81 2.31 3.25
N ILE A 12 -10.23 1.10 3.24
CA ILE A 12 -10.74 -0.02 4.04
C ILE A 12 -10.65 0.33 5.53
N LEU A 13 -9.54 0.92 5.98
CA LEU A 13 -9.40 1.37 7.35
C LEU A 13 -10.44 2.43 7.71
N SER A 14 -10.64 3.43 6.85
CA SER A 14 -11.66 4.47 7.05
C SER A 14 -13.06 3.89 7.15
N ASP A 15 -13.38 2.90 6.32
CA ASP A 15 -14.67 2.21 6.34
C ASP A 15 -14.83 1.32 7.59
N THR A 16 -13.75 0.70 8.09
CA THR A 16 -13.75 -0.03 9.38
C THR A 16 -13.94 0.91 10.56
N LEU A 17 -13.50 2.17 10.44
CA LEU A 17 -13.65 3.21 11.45
C LEU A 17 -14.97 3.99 11.34
N CYS A 18 -15.89 3.55 10.48
CA CYS A 18 -17.19 4.21 10.28
C CYS A 18 -17.09 5.68 9.85
N VAL A 19 -15.97 6.06 9.21
CA VAL A 19 -15.75 7.42 8.74
C VAL A 19 -16.64 7.66 7.51
N ALA A 20 -17.38 8.77 7.46
CA ALA A 20 -18.25 9.09 6.34
C ALA A 20 -17.47 9.21 5.02
N TYR A 21 -18.13 8.99 3.87
CA TYR A 21 -17.47 8.98 2.56
C TYR A 21 -16.83 10.32 2.17
N ASP A 22 -17.37 11.43 2.66
CA ASP A 22 -16.94 12.80 2.35
C ASP A 22 -16.11 13.45 3.48
N ASP A 23 -15.67 12.66 4.46
CA ASP A 23 -14.93 13.17 5.60
C ASP A 23 -13.45 13.46 5.25
N PRO A 24 -12.91 14.65 5.57
CA PRO A 24 -11.50 14.98 5.37
C PRO A 24 -10.53 14.04 6.12
N LEU A 25 -10.99 13.33 7.15
CA LEU A 25 -10.22 12.31 7.85
C LEU A 25 -9.72 11.21 6.92
N ARG A 26 -10.49 10.82 5.89
CA ARG A 26 -10.05 9.82 4.90
C ARG A 26 -8.79 10.27 4.16
N THR A 27 -8.78 11.53 3.75
CA THR A 27 -7.63 12.16 3.07
C THR A 27 -6.45 12.26 4.02
N LYS A 28 -6.68 12.65 5.28
CA LYS A 28 -5.62 12.74 6.30
C LYS A 28 -4.98 11.37 6.58
N LEU A 29 -5.76 10.30 6.65
CA LEU A 29 -5.25 8.93 6.80
C LEU A 29 -4.44 8.51 5.57
N PHE A 30 -4.95 8.75 4.36
CA PHE A 30 -4.23 8.44 3.12
C PHE A 30 -2.88 9.18 3.01
N CYS A 31 -2.86 10.49 3.30
CA CYS A 31 -1.63 11.28 3.34
C CYS A 31 -0.64 10.75 4.38
N SER A 32 -1.13 10.37 5.57
CA SER A 32 -0.31 9.79 6.64
C SER A 32 0.27 8.43 6.24
N THR A 33 -0.51 7.59 5.55
CA THR A 33 -0.05 6.33 4.96
C THR A 33 1.11 6.57 4.00
N LEU A 34 0.95 7.47 3.03
CA LEU A 34 1.99 7.76 2.04
C LEU A 34 3.27 8.32 2.68
N PHE A 35 3.11 9.23 3.64
CA PHE A 35 4.23 9.79 4.38
C PHE A 35 5.02 8.68 5.11
N MET A 36 4.32 7.80 5.83
CA MET A 36 4.96 6.70 6.55
C MET A 36 5.56 5.65 5.62
N CYS A 37 4.95 5.35 4.47
CA CYS A 37 5.56 4.51 3.44
C CYS A 37 6.91 5.08 2.97
N GLY A 38 6.98 6.40 2.78
CA GLY A 38 8.22 7.11 2.45
C GLY A 38 9.28 6.98 3.55
N VAL A 39 8.92 7.30 4.79
CA VAL A 39 9.82 7.20 5.96
C VAL A 39 10.35 5.76 6.13
N CYS A 40 9.45 4.76 6.12
CA CYS A 40 9.83 3.36 6.25
C CYS A 40 10.69 2.88 5.09
N SER A 41 10.43 3.33 3.85
CA SER A 41 11.25 2.98 2.69
C SER A 41 12.68 3.53 2.83
N VAL A 42 12.82 4.77 3.30
CA VAL A 42 14.14 5.37 3.57
C VAL A 42 14.86 4.59 4.68
N LEU A 43 14.18 4.28 5.78
CA LEU A 43 14.77 3.48 6.86
C LEU A 43 15.21 2.09 6.37
N GLN A 44 14.39 1.43 5.56
CA GLN A 44 14.68 0.08 5.07
C GLN A 44 15.86 0.05 4.10
N THR A 45 15.94 1.04 3.21
CA THR A 45 17.01 1.15 2.21
C THR A 45 18.34 1.63 2.80
N THR A 46 18.32 2.33 3.95
CA THR A 46 19.54 2.85 4.61
C THR A 46 20.02 1.96 5.75
N LEU A 47 19.14 1.65 6.71
CA LEU A 47 19.45 0.91 7.94
C LEU A 47 19.01 -0.55 7.89
N GLY A 48 17.94 -0.88 7.15
CA GLY A 48 17.38 -2.23 7.09
C GLY A 48 18.19 -3.19 6.22
N VAL A 49 17.52 -3.86 5.28
CA VAL A 49 18.15 -4.84 4.39
C VAL A 49 19.09 -4.20 3.35
N ARG A 50 19.01 -2.88 3.13
CA ARG A 50 19.84 -2.12 2.17
C ARG A 50 19.69 -2.55 0.70
N LEU A 51 18.59 -3.23 0.40
CA LEU A 51 18.13 -3.48 -0.97
C LEU A 51 17.13 -2.40 -1.38
N PRO A 52 16.95 -2.12 -2.69
CA PRO A 52 15.95 -1.19 -3.22
C PRO A 52 14.52 -1.74 -3.03
N VAL A 53 14.09 -1.88 -1.78
CA VAL A 53 12.78 -2.39 -1.41
C VAL A 53 11.92 -1.23 -0.93
N TYR A 54 10.81 -1.00 -1.64
CA TYR A 54 9.78 -0.07 -1.21
C TYR A 54 8.99 -0.69 -0.06
N GLN A 55 8.74 0.10 0.98
CA GLN A 55 7.89 -0.26 2.10
C GLN A 55 6.50 0.32 1.87
N GLY A 56 5.49 -0.55 1.87
CA GLY A 56 4.09 -0.20 1.63
C GLY A 56 3.17 -0.73 2.73
N PRO A 57 1.87 -0.40 2.67
CA PRO A 57 0.90 -0.95 3.60
C PRO A 57 0.74 -2.46 3.40
N SER A 58 0.74 -3.22 4.48
CA SER A 58 0.60 -4.68 4.40
C SER A 58 -0.84 -5.12 4.12
N ALA A 59 -1.02 -5.93 3.07
CA ALA A 59 -2.30 -6.52 2.73
C ALA A 59 -2.79 -7.52 3.78
N SER A 60 -1.86 -8.14 4.53
CA SER A 60 -2.16 -9.07 5.62
C SER A 60 -3.04 -8.43 6.70
N PHE A 61 -2.94 -7.10 6.91
CA PHE A 61 -3.73 -6.36 7.89
C PHE A 61 -5.17 -6.07 7.44
N ILE A 62 -5.49 -6.23 6.15
CA ILE A 62 -6.86 -6.09 5.66
C ILE A 62 -7.75 -7.20 6.23
N VAL A 63 -7.23 -8.42 6.36
CA VAL A 63 -7.98 -9.58 6.88
C VAL A 63 -8.52 -9.35 8.30
N PRO A 64 -7.70 -8.99 9.31
CA PRO A 64 -8.20 -8.69 10.64
C PRO A 64 -9.11 -7.44 10.65
N LEU A 65 -8.86 -6.42 9.83
CA LEU A 65 -9.77 -5.27 9.72
C LEU A 65 -11.16 -5.66 9.21
N LEU A 66 -11.24 -6.54 8.22
CA LEU A 66 -12.50 -7.08 7.71
C LEU A 66 -13.19 -8.01 8.70
N ALA A 67 -12.42 -8.72 9.54
CA ALA A 67 -12.97 -9.55 10.61
C ALA A 67 -13.57 -8.69 11.72
N LEU A 68 -12.87 -7.63 12.15
CA LEU A 68 -13.36 -6.67 13.15
C LEU A 68 -14.66 -6.02 12.70
N ARG A 69 -14.76 -5.61 11.44
CA ARG A 69 -15.99 -5.00 10.90
C ARG A 69 -17.24 -5.89 11.00
N ARG A 70 -17.09 -7.21 11.11
CA ARG A 70 -18.21 -8.14 11.27
C ARG A 70 -18.62 -8.33 12.73
N ASP A 71 -17.80 -7.92 13.69
CA ASP A 71 -18.14 -7.99 15.10
C ASP A 71 -19.15 -6.88 15.46
N ILE A 72 -20.17 -7.24 16.23
CA ILE A 72 -21.25 -6.32 16.67
C ILE A 72 -20.66 -5.17 17.49
N ARG A 73 -19.59 -5.41 18.24
CA ARG A 73 -18.89 -4.39 19.05
C ARG A 73 -18.22 -3.30 18.21
N TRP A 74 -17.97 -3.58 16.93
CA TRP A 74 -17.35 -2.70 15.95
C TRP A 74 -18.32 -2.30 14.85
N SER A 75 -19.61 -2.64 14.99
CA SER A 75 -20.63 -2.23 14.05
C SER A 75 -20.82 -0.72 14.15
N CYS A 76 -20.85 -0.04 13.00
CA CYS A 76 -21.25 1.35 12.91
C CYS A 76 -22.74 1.42 13.29
N THR A 77 -23.06 1.85 14.52
CA THR A 77 -24.43 2.15 14.91
C THR A 77 -24.75 3.59 14.50
N ASP A 78 -25.87 3.79 13.81
CA ASP A 78 -26.42 5.11 13.49
C ASP A 78 -27.00 5.76 14.76
N ASN A 79 -26.15 6.04 15.75
CA ASN A 79 -26.56 6.81 16.91
C ASN A 79 -26.58 8.29 16.54
N THR A 80 -27.62 8.70 15.80
CA THR A 80 -27.92 10.09 15.43
C THR A 80 -28.24 11.00 16.62
N ASN A 81 -28.16 10.52 17.87
CA ASN A 81 -28.78 11.20 19.00
C ASN A 81 -27.82 11.84 20.01
N ASN A 82 -26.51 11.83 19.81
CA ASN A 82 -25.61 12.70 20.58
C ASN A 82 -24.39 13.00 19.71
N GLY A 83 -24.16 14.27 19.38
CA GLY A 83 -23.08 14.77 18.51
C GLY A 83 -21.66 14.60 19.08
N VAL A 84 -21.33 13.39 19.53
CA VAL A 84 -20.03 13.07 20.10
C VAL A 84 -19.33 12.07 19.17
N TRP A 85 -18.38 12.58 18.39
CA TRP A 85 -17.45 11.84 17.52
C TRP A 85 -16.48 10.91 18.28
N THR A 86 -16.84 10.44 19.48
CA THR A 86 -15.94 9.68 20.37
C THR A 86 -15.77 8.23 19.95
N GLU A 87 -16.80 7.59 19.40
CA GLU A 87 -16.76 6.18 18.98
C GLU A 87 -15.71 5.89 17.87
N PRO A 88 -15.74 6.57 16.70
CA PRO A 88 -14.78 6.29 15.62
C PRO A 88 -13.34 6.63 16.01
N MET A 89 -13.14 7.68 16.83
CA MET A 89 -11.81 8.05 17.32
C MET A 89 -11.28 7.03 18.34
N ASN A 90 -12.13 6.52 19.24
CA ASN A 90 -11.73 5.48 20.19
C ASN A 90 -11.34 4.17 19.48
N GLN A 91 -12.09 3.76 18.46
CA GLN A 91 -11.76 2.61 17.62
C GLN A 91 -10.44 2.81 16.88
N HIS A 92 -10.21 4.01 16.34
CA HIS A 92 -8.96 4.37 15.68
C HIS A 92 -7.76 4.28 16.62
N LEU A 93 -7.89 4.81 17.83
CA LEU A 93 -6.85 4.73 18.86
C LEU A 93 -6.58 3.28 19.28
N ASN A 94 -7.62 2.43 19.35
CA ASN A 94 -7.49 1.01 19.62
C ASN A 94 -6.72 0.26 18.53
N LEU A 95 -6.94 0.58 17.24
CA LEU A 95 -6.18 0.00 16.14
C LEU A 95 -4.72 0.42 16.19
N SER A 96 -4.48 1.71 16.42
CA SER A 96 -3.14 2.32 16.44
C SER A 96 -2.26 1.77 17.56
N GLY A 97 -2.77 1.72 18.80
CA GLY A 97 -1.99 1.18 19.92
C GLY A 97 -1.84 -0.34 19.87
N SER A 98 -2.86 -1.07 19.39
CA SER A 98 -2.75 -2.51 19.16
C SER A 98 -1.70 -2.86 18.10
N LEU A 99 -1.58 -2.04 17.05
CA LEU A 99 -0.53 -2.18 16.04
C LEU A 99 0.86 -2.02 16.64
N MET A 100 1.06 -0.99 17.49
CA MET A 100 2.35 -0.79 18.15
C MET A 100 2.77 -2.02 18.97
N ILE A 101 1.83 -2.65 19.70
CA ILE A 101 2.10 -3.87 20.46
C ILE A 101 2.36 -5.06 19.52
N ALA A 102 1.54 -5.26 18.50
CA ALA A 102 1.71 -6.37 17.55
C ALA A 102 3.06 -6.30 16.82
N SER A 103 3.54 -5.10 16.49
CA SER A 103 4.83 -4.89 15.82
C SER A 103 6.04 -5.13 16.72
N LEU A 104 5.87 -5.22 18.05
CA LEU A 104 6.95 -5.67 18.93
C LEU A 104 7.40 -7.10 18.59
N ILE A 105 6.52 -7.93 18.02
CA ILE A 105 6.86 -9.28 17.56
C ILE A 105 7.95 -9.20 16.47
N GLU A 106 7.79 -8.34 15.47
CA GLU A 106 8.81 -8.11 14.42
C GLU A 106 10.11 -7.57 15.00
N ILE A 107 10.05 -6.65 15.97
CA ILE A 107 11.25 -6.12 16.64
C ILE A 107 11.96 -7.20 17.44
N ILE A 108 11.24 -8.04 18.19
CA ILE A 108 11.83 -9.11 18.99
C ILE A 108 12.45 -10.16 18.07
N ILE A 109 11.73 -10.63 17.05
CA ILE A 109 12.23 -11.63 16.10
C ILE A 109 13.41 -11.07 15.29
N GLY A 110 13.31 -9.81 14.86
CA GLY A 110 14.34 -9.07 14.12
C GLY A 110 15.56 -8.68 14.98
N GLY A 111 15.39 -8.45 16.27
CA GLY A 111 16.48 -8.08 17.18
C GLY A 111 17.25 -9.29 17.71
N THR A 112 16.57 -10.42 17.92
CA THR A 112 17.15 -11.64 18.49
C THR A 112 17.88 -12.52 17.48
N GLY A 113 17.75 -12.27 16.17
CA GLY A 113 18.31 -13.18 15.17
C GLY A 113 17.41 -14.39 14.86
N LEU A 114 16.22 -14.49 15.46
CA LEU A 114 15.31 -15.63 15.30
C LEU A 114 14.78 -15.79 13.86
N VAL A 115 14.95 -14.78 13.01
CA VAL A 115 14.64 -14.91 11.58
C VAL A 115 15.52 -15.98 10.93
N ALA A 116 16.82 -16.05 11.24
CA ALA A 116 17.77 -16.97 10.61
C ALA A 116 17.36 -18.46 10.68
N PRO A 117 17.02 -19.04 11.86
CA PRO A 117 16.50 -20.41 11.91
C PRO A 117 15.13 -20.55 11.24
N LEU A 118 14.30 -19.50 11.25
CA LEU A 118 13.00 -19.50 10.59
C LEU A 118 13.12 -19.58 9.05
N LEU A 119 14.20 -19.04 8.47
CA LEU A 119 14.49 -19.13 7.03
C LEU A 119 14.54 -20.58 6.52
N LYS A 120 14.90 -21.55 7.37
CA LYS A 120 14.90 -22.97 7.00
C LYS A 120 13.50 -23.51 6.70
N TYR A 121 12.46 -22.90 7.27
CA TYR A 121 11.07 -23.28 7.12
C TYR A 121 10.29 -22.39 6.13
N ILE A 122 10.83 -21.22 5.80
CA ILE A 122 10.25 -20.30 4.81
C ILE A 122 10.78 -20.69 3.43
N GLY A 123 9.93 -21.35 2.64
CA GLY A 123 10.24 -21.74 1.26
C GLY A 123 9.07 -21.50 0.32
N PRO A 124 9.22 -21.78 -0.98
CA PRO A 124 8.14 -21.59 -1.95
C PRO A 124 6.85 -22.34 -1.60
N ILE A 125 6.98 -23.50 -0.94
CA ILE A 125 5.86 -24.35 -0.50
C ILE A 125 5.02 -23.67 0.59
N THR A 126 5.62 -22.80 1.42
CA THR A 126 4.90 -22.05 2.46
C THR A 126 4.46 -20.68 1.98
N VAL A 127 5.27 -20.00 1.16
CA VAL A 127 5.00 -18.65 0.63
C VAL A 127 3.88 -18.63 -0.43
N ALA A 128 3.85 -19.60 -1.36
CA ALA A 128 2.83 -19.64 -2.39
C ALA A 128 1.38 -19.78 -1.85
N PRO A 129 1.08 -20.72 -0.93
CA PRO A 129 -0.27 -20.84 -0.38
C PRO A 129 -0.65 -19.66 0.51
N THR A 130 0.28 -19.06 1.28
CA THR A 130 -0.04 -17.89 2.11
C THR A 130 -0.42 -16.69 1.25
N ILE A 131 0.37 -16.37 0.20
CA ILE A 131 0.04 -15.29 -0.74
C ILE A 131 -1.29 -15.57 -1.45
N SER A 132 -1.56 -16.83 -1.82
CA SER A 132 -2.82 -17.22 -2.45
C SER A 132 -4.03 -17.04 -1.51
N LEU A 133 -3.89 -17.39 -0.23
CA LEU A 133 -4.90 -17.18 0.80
C LEU A 133 -5.16 -15.69 1.06
N ILE A 134 -4.10 -14.87 1.13
CA ILE A 134 -4.23 -13.41 1.23
C ILE A 134 -5.01 -12.89 0.02
N GLY A 135 -4.63 -13.26 -1.20
CA GLY A 135 -5.35 -12.89 -2.42
C GLY A 135 -6.84 -13.29 -2.41
N LEU A 136 -7.14 -14.53 -2.02
CA LEU A 136 -8.52 -15.03 -1.94
C LEU A 136 -9.36 -14.28 -0.89
N SER A 137 -8.76 -13.96 0.26
CA SER A 137 -9.43 -13.20 1.33
C SER A 137 -9.83 -11.78 0.90
N LEU A 138 -9.10 -11.22 -0.08
CA LEU A 138 -9.31 -9.87 -0.59
C LEU A 138 -10.39 -9.78 -1.67
N VAL A 139 -10.89 -10.90 -2.23
CA VAL A 139 -11.88 -10.90 -3.34
C VAL A 139 -13.14 -10.09 -3.01
N LYS A 140 -13.54 -10.02 -1.74
CA LYS A 140 -14.72 -9.24 -1.31
C LYS A 140 -14.51 -7.72 -1.47
N VAL A 141 -13.28 -7.24 -1.35
CA VAL A 141 -12.94 -5.82 -1.43
C VAL A 141 -13.29 -5.22 -2.79
N PRO A 142 -12.74 -5.69 -3.93
CA PRO A 142 -13.08 -5.13 -5.24
C PRO A 142 -14.56 -5.31 -5.57
N ILE A 143 -15.21 -6.39 -5.11
CA ILE A 143 -16.65 -6.58 -5.31
C ILE A 143 -17.44 -5.44 -4.65
N ILE A 144 -17.14 -5.10 -3.39
CA ILE A 144 -17.86 -4.04 -2.66
C ILE A 144 -17.64 -2.67 -3.32
N TYR A 145 -16.40 -2.33 -3.67
CA TYR A 145 -16.08 -1.03 -4.27
C TYR A 145 -16.50 -0.90 -5.73
N SER A 146 -16.74 -2.02 -6.44
CA SER A 146 -17.24 -2.02 -7.82
C SER A 146 -18.76 -1.98 -7.94
N ARG A 147 -19.49 -2.08 -6.81
CA ARG A 147 -20.97 -2.06 -6.81
C ARG A 147 -21.58 -0.79 -7.43
N PRO A 148 -21.06 0.43 -7.18
CA PRO A 148 -21.64 1.66 -7.74
C PRO A 148 -21.79 1.64 -9.26
N GLN A 149 -20.80 1.09 -9.97
CA GLN A 149 -20.85 0.95 -11.42
C GLN A 149 -19.95 -0.21 -11.88
N TRP A 150 -20.54 -1.39 -11.99
CA TRP A 150 -19.81 -2.62 -12.31
C TRP A 150 -19.25 -2.63 -13.74
N VAL A 151 -19.88 -1.90 -14.67
CA VAL A 151 -19.45 -1.82 -16.08
C VAL A 151 -18.09 -1.12 -16.19
N ILE A 152 -17.92 0.02 -15.51
CA ILE A 152 -16.66 0.77 -15.48
C ILE A 152 -15.57 -0.09 -14.81
N ALA A 153 -15.92 -0.78 -13.72
CA ALA A 153 -14.98 -1.67 -13.03
C ALA A 153 -14.50 -2.83 -13.93
N PHE A 154 -15.42 -3.47 -14.66
CA PHE A 154 -15.10 -4.53 -15.61
C PHE A 154 -14.21 -4.04 -16.75
N PHE A 155 -14.54 -2.87 -17.31
CA PHE A 155 -13.70 -2.22 -18.31
C PHE A 155 -12.28 -1.93 -17.78
N GLY A 156 -12.17 -1.50 -16.52
CA GLY A 156 -10.90 -1.29 -15.84
C GLY A 156 -10.06 -2.56 -15.70
N ALA A 157 -10.68 -3.66 -15.28
CA ALA A 157 -10.03 -4.96 -15.20
C ALA A 157 -9.54 -5.42 -16.58
N LEU A 158 -10.37 -5.24 -17.62
CA LEU A 158 -10.01 -5.57 -19.00
C LEU A 158 -8.80 -4.74 -19.48
N LEU A 159 -8.77 -3.44 -19.20
CA LEU A 159 -7.63 -2.59 -19.54
C LEU A 159 -6.33 -3.06 -18.87
N VAL A 160 -6.38 -3.38 -17.57
CA VAL A 160 -5.21 -3.91 -16.85
C VAL A 160 -4.72 -5.22 -17.48
N LEU A 161 -5.62 -6.12 -17.87
CA LEU A 161 -5.28 -7.37 -18.56
C LEU A 161 -4.65 -7.09 -19.93
N ILE A 162 -5.24 -6.19 -20.73
CA ILE A 162 -4.72 -5.81 -22.05
C ILE A 162 -3.32 -5.21 -21.92
N PHE A 163 -3.10 -4.27 -20.99
CA PHE A 163 -1.79 -3.66 -20.78
C PHE A 163 -0.74 -4.65 -20.29
N SER A 164 -1.12 -5.55 -19.37
CA SER A 164 -0.19 -6.47 -18.73
C SER A 164 0.11 -7.71 -19.59
N LEU A 165 -0.86 -8.23 -20.35
CA LEU A 165 -0.73 -9.49 -21.10
C LEU A 165 -0.50 -9.30 -22.60
N TYR A 166 -1.05 -8.25 -23.21
CA TYR A 166 -0.97 -8.06 -24.67
C TYR A 166 0.04 -6.97 -25.06
N LEU A 167 -0.02 -5.79 -24.44
CA LEU A 167 0.86 -4.67 -24.76
C LEU A 167 2.23 -4.72 -24.07
N TYR A 168 2.56 -5.79 -23.33
CA TYR A 168 3.84 -5.89 -22.62
C TYR A 168 5.07 -5.79 -23.54
N LYS A 169 4.93 -6.19 -24.82
CA LYS A 169 6.04 -6.16 -25.80
C LYS A 169 6.28 -4.78 -26.42
N ILE A 170 5.33 -3.85 -26.30
CA ILE A 170 5.43 -2.54 -26.94
C ILE A 170 6.30 -1.64 -26.06
N LYS A 171 7.53 -1.40 -26.54
CA LYS A 171 8.48 -0.50 -25.90
C LYS A 171 8.40 0.87 -26.56
N ILE A 172 8.04 1.90 -25.79
CA ILE A 172 7.95 3.26 -26.30
C ILE A 172 9.35 3.89 -26.24
N PRO A 173 9.85 4.46 -27.35
CA PRO A 173 11.17 5.07 -27.39
C PRO A 173 11.11 6.50 -26.80
N MET A 174 11.68 6.71 -25.61
CA MET A 174 11.61 8.01 -24.92
C MET A 174 12.26 9.15 -25.75
N PRO A 175 11.67 10.36 -25.75
CA PRO A 175 12.31 11.55 -26.31
C PRO A 175 13.46 12.02 -25.41
N ARG A 176 14.61 12.40 -26.01
CA ARG A 176 15.74 12.95 -25.26
C ARG A 176 15.36 14.34 -24.73
N LEU A 177 15.36 14.52 -23.41
CA LEU A 177 15.58 15.85 -22.84
C LEU A 177 17.05 16.17 -23.07
N ASN A 178 17.33 17.10 -23.98
CA ASN A 178 18.67 17.65 -24.24
C ASN A 178 19.13 18.47 -23.04
N CYS A 179 19.49 17.82 -21.93
CA CYS A 179 20.11 18.47 -20.79
C CYS A 179 21.60 18.13 -20.77
N LEU A 180 22.35 19.00 -21.45
CA LEU A 180 23.75 19.37 -21.20
C LEU A 180 24.79 18.24 -21.07
N LYS A 181 25.34 17.80 -22.21
CA LYS A 181 26.81 17.86 -22.42
C LYS A 181 27.16 17.75 -23.91
N LYS A 182 27.56 18.87 -24.49
CA LYS A 182 28.31 18.95 -25.75
C LYS A 182 29.73 18.49 -25.43
N ASN A 183 30.05 17.24 -25.73
CA ASN A 183 31.43 16.83 -26.01
C ASN A 183 31.40 15.77 -27.10
N ASN A 184 32.13 16.07 -28.16
CA ASN A 184 32.14 15.41 -29.46
C ASN A 184 32.87 14.07 -29.40
N ASP A 185 32.21 13.00 -28.97
CA ASP A 185 32.65 11.62 -29.23
C ASP A 185 31.42 10.71 -29.44
N GLU A 186 30.91 10.72 -30.66
CA GLU A 186 29.72 9.98 -31.09
C GLU A 186 30.01 8.48 -31.25
N LYS A 187 29.97 7.74 -30.15
CA LYS A 187 29.33 6.41 -30.17
C LYS A 187 27.93 6.58 -29.59
N LEU A 188 26.93 6.76 -30.47
CA LEU A 188 25.53 6.84 -30.06
C LEU A 188 25.13 5.58 -29.28
N LYS A 189 25.09 5.69 -27.94
CA LYS A 189 24.47 4.66 -27.08
C LYS A 189 22.99 4.51 -27.50
N PRO A 190 22.46 3.28 -27.55
CA PRO A 190 21.10 3.01 -28.02
C PRO A 190 20.06 3.79 -27.21
N ARG A 191 18.98 4.23 -27.88
CA ARG A 191 17.84 4.93 -27.28
C ARG A 191 17.30 4.13 -26.09
N SER A 192 17.13 4.75 -24.92
CA SER A 192 16.53 4.03 -23.79
C SER A 192 15.08 3.69 -24.13
N GLN A 193 14.81 2.40 -24.23
CA GLN A 193 13.48 1.85 -24.47
C GLN A 193 12.79 1.68 -23.12
N PHE A 194 11.65 2.33 -22.90
CA PHE A 194 10.92 2.23 -21.64
C PHE A 194 9.61 1.46 -21.84
N ALA A 195 9.42 0.39 -21.05
CA ALA A 195 8.24 -0.47 -21.12
C ALA A 195 7.10 0.09 -20.23
N ILE A 196 6.51 1.22 -20.65
CA ILE A 196 5.48 1.95 -19.88
C ILE A 196 4.31 1.02 -19.50
N PHE A 197 3.79 0.26 -20.46
CA PHE A 197 2.64 -0.63 -20.25
C PHE A 197 2.91 -1.77 -19.27
N GLN A 198 4.18 -2.14 -19.07
CA GLN A 198 4.55 -3.24 -18.18
C GLN A 198 4.85 -2.76 -16.76
N ILE A 199 5.40 -1.55 -16.62
CA ILE A 199 5.78 -0.96 -15.31
C ILE A 199 4.59 -0.23 -14.67
N LEU A 200 3.74 0.41 -15.47
CA LEU A 200 2.62 1.26 -15.01
C LEU A 200 1.23 0.84 -15.54
N PRO A 201 0.90 -0.46 -15.74
CA PRO A 201 -0.40 -0.85 -16.30
C PRO A 201 -1.57 -0.35 -15.43
N ILE A 202 -1.46 -0.51 -14.11
CA ILE A 202 -2.52 -0.10 -13.18
C ILE A 202 -2.73 1.41 -13.19
N LEU A 203 -1.66 2.20 -13.19
CA LEU A 203 -1.77 3.66 -13.19
C LEU A 203 -2.42 4.16 -14.47
N LEU A 204 -2.01 3.63 -15.62
CA LEU A 204 -2.57 3.98 -16.92
C LEU A 204 -4.06 3.62 -16.98
N SER A 205 -4.45 2.44 -16.50
CA SER A 205 -5.86 2.05 -16.41
C SER A 205 -6.65 2.99 -15.51
N ILE A 206 -6.13 3.40 -14.35
CA ILE A 206 -6.81 4.34 -13.45
C ILE A 206 -7.04 5.70 -14.14
N ILE A 207 -6.05 6.22 -14.88
CA ILE A 207 -6.19 7.49 -15.61
C ILE A 207 -7.29 7.39 -16.68
N ILE A 208 -7.29 6.31 -17.47
CA ILE A 208 -8.31 6.10 -18.51
C ILE A 208 -9.70 5.96 -17.89
N LEU A 209 -9.82 5.18 -16.81
CA LEU A 209 -11.09 5.02 -16.09
C LEU A 209 -11.60 6.33 -15.51
N TRP A 210 -10.70 7.14 -14.96
CA TRP A 210 -11.06 8.46 -14.44
C TRP A 210 -11.55 9.38 -15.55
N ILE A 211 -10.92 9.37 -16.74
CA ILE A 211 -11.38 10.14 -17.91
C ILE A 211 -12.77 9.66 -18.35
N VAL A 212 -12.99 8.34 -18.45
CA VAL A 212 -14.30 7.78 -18.80
C VAL A 212 -15.36 8.19 -17.77
N ALA A 213 -15.05 8.09 -16.48
CA ALA A 213 -15.95 8.53 -15.42
C ALA A 213 -16.24 10.03 -15.49
N ALA A 214 -15.25 10.86 -15.82
CA ALA A 214 -15.43 12.30 -16.01
C ALA A 214 -16.35 12.61 -17.19
N ILE A 215 -16.18 11.92 -18.33
CA ILE A 215 -17.08 12.06 -19.49
C ILE A 215 -18.51 11.70 -19.09
N LEU A 216 -18.71 10.54 -18.43
CA LEU A 216 -20.02 10.08 -17.99
C LEU A 216 -20.69 11.02 -16.96
N THR A 217 -19.86 11.68 -16.15
CA THR A 217 -20.30 12.71 -15.18
C THR A 217 -20.77 13.97 -15.91
N ILE A 218 -20.02 14.44 -16.92
CA ILE A 218 -20.38 15.64 -17.71
C ILE A 218 -21.62 15.39 -18.59
N THR A 219 -21.79 14.18 -19.10
CA THR A 219 -22.96 13.81 -19.93
C THR A 219 -24.20 13.47 -19.09
N ASP A 220 -24.16 13.64 -17.77
CA ASP A 220 -25.23 13.30 -16.81
C ASP A 220 -25.83 11.90 -17.00
N THR A 221 -24.99 10.97 -17.46
CA THR A 221 -25.37 9.55 -17.60
C THR A 221 -25.38 8.81 -16.27
N LEU A 222 -24.66 9.35 -15.27
CA LEU A 222 -24.66 8.88 -13.90
C LEU A 222 -25.67 9.70 -13.09
N SER A 223 -26.50 9.03 -12.31
CA SER A 223 -27.50 9.66 -11.44
C SER A 223 -26.92 10.83 -10.63
N THR A 224 -27.62 11.96 -10.64
CA THR A 224 -27.29 13.17 -9.87
C THR A 224 -27.82 13.14 -8.44
N ASP A 225 -28.65 12.15 -8.09
CA ASP A 225 -29.21 12.01 -6.75
C ASP A 225 -28.14 11.51 -5.76
N PRO A 226 -27.78 12.30 -4.72
CA PRO A 226 -26.77 11.92 -3.73
C PRO A 226 -27.08 10.62 -2.97
N GLU A 227 -28.34 10.23 -2.86
CA GLU A 227 -28.75 8.98 -2.20
C GLU A 227 -28.55 7.74 -3.08
N SER A 228 -28.46 7.94 -4.40
CA SER A 228 -28.26 6.84 -5.35
C SER A 228 -26.85 6.25 -5.26
N LEU A 229 -26.76 4.92 -5.39
CA LEU A 229 -25.47 4.22 -5.35
C LEU A 229 -24.54 4.67 -6.50
N GLU A 230 -25.11 4.99 -7.65
CA GLU A 230 -24.40 5.41 -8.86
C GLU A 230 -23.73 6.78 -8.73
N TYR A 231 -24.27 7.67 -7.88
CA TYR A 231 -23.67 8.98 -7.60
C TYR A 231 -22.22 8.85 -7.09
N LYS A 232 -21.91 7.77 -6.36
CA LYS A 232 -20.56 7.48 -5.86
C LYS A 232 -19.54 7.20 -6.96
N ALA A 233 -19.98 6.91 -8.19
CA ALA A 233 -19.10 6.71 -9.34
C ALA A 233 -18.74 8.03 -10.05
N ARG A 234 -19.43 9.13 -9.74
CA ARG A 234 -19.17 10.44 -10.35
C ARG A 234 -17.88 11.06 -9.84
N THR A 235 -17.19 11.81 -10.70
CA THR A 235 -15.91 12.45 -10.35
C THR A 235 -16.06 13.70 -9.48
N ASP A 236 -17.23 14.34 -9.51
CA ASP A 236 -17.57 15.55 -8.73
C ASP A 236 -18.07 15.24 -7.31
N SER A 237 -18.43 13.98 -7.03
CA SER A 237 -18.98 13.54 -5.74
C SER A 237 -18.15 13.93 -4.51
N LYS A 238 -16.82 14.05 -4.65
CA LYS A 238 -15.87 14.29 -3.56
C LYS A 238 -15.16 15.64 -3.63
N LEU A 239 -15.64 16.57 -4.46
CA LEU A 239 -14.95 17.85 -4.67
C LEU A 239 -14.86 18.67 -3.37
N ASN A 240 -15.85 18.54 -2.47
CA ASN A 240 -15.90 19.24 -1.20
C ASN A 240 -14.70 18.90 -0.27
N ILE A 241 -14.18 17.68 -0.35
CA ILE A 241 -13.01 17.26 0.43
C ILE A 241 -11.79 18.08 0.05
N VAL A 242 -11.63 18.42 -1.23
CA VAL A 242 -10.50 19.22 -1.73
C VAL A 242 -10.52 20.63 -1.15
N SER A 243 -11.70 21.25 -1.05
CA SER A 243 -11.84 22.58 -0.45
C SER A 243 -11.67 22.60 1.07
N MET A 244 -12.01 21.51 1.76
CA MET A 244 -11.89 21.42 3.22
C MET A 244 -10.48 21.01 3.70
N THR A 245 -9.65 20.47 2.82
CA THR A 245 -8.33 19.95 3.18
C THR A 245 -7.28 21.06 3.23
N PRO A 246 -6.46 21.15 4.30
CA PRO A 246 -5.36 22.12 4.35
C PRO A 246 -4.29 21.80 3.29
N TRP A 247 -3.71 22.85 2.70
CA TRP A 247 -2.64 22.73 1.69
C TRP A 247 -1.40 22.02 2.21
N PHE A 248 -1.05 22.25 3.48
CA PHE A 248 0.09 21.61 4.14
C PHE A 248 -0.38 20.92 5.41
N SER A 249 -0.10 19.63 5.52
CA SER A 249 -0.38 18.82 6.71
C SER A 249 0.77 17.84 6.90
N ILE A 250 1.47 17.95 8.03
CA ILE A 250 2.58 17.08 8.38
C ILE A 250 2.05 16.03 9.36
N PRO A 251 2.03 14.73 9.00
CA PRO A 251 1.67 13.67 9.94
C PRO A 251 2.68 13.61 11.09
N TYR A 252 2.19 13.57 12.32
CA TYR A 252 3.03 13.47 13.52
C TYR A 252 2.51 12.38 14.48
N PRO A 253 3.39 11.76 15.29
CA PRO A 253 2.97 10.79 16.30
C PRO A 253 1.97 11.38 17.29
N GLY A 254 0.89 10.65 17.58
CA GLY A 254 -0.16 11.07 18.50
C GLY A 254 -1.16 12.10 17.95
N GLN A 255 -1.15 12.36 16.63
CA GLN A 255 -2.07 13.34 15.99
C GLN A 255 -3.57 13.01 16.12
N PHE A 256 -3.91 11.79 16.52
CA PHE A 256 -5.29 11.34 16.74
C PHE A 256 -5.61 11.14 18.23
N GLY A 257 -4.66 11.40 19.14
CA GLY A 257 -4.79 11.19 20.58
C GLY A 257 -3.85 10.10 21.12
N LEU A 258 -4.02 9.76 22.41
CA LEU A 258 -3.21 8.74 23.08
C LEU A 258 -3.59 7.33 22.62
N PRO A 259 -2.62 6.50 22.16
CA PRO A 259 -2.91 5.14 21.69
C PRO A 259 -3.59 4.31 22.77
N ARG A 260 -4.62 3.56 22.36
CA ARG A 260 -5.31 2.58 23.21
C ARG A 260 -5.12 1.19 22.64
N THR A 261 -5.41 0.18 23.44
CA THR A 261 -5.14 -1.20 23.08
C THR A 261 -6.41 -2.02 23.23
N SER A 262 -6.58 -2.98 22.32
CA SER A 262 -7.69 -3.93 22.35
C SER A 262 -7.13 -5.32 22.11
N THR A 263 -7.38 -6.23 23.05
CA THR A 263 -6.85 -7.60 22.99
C THR A 263 -7.26 -8.32 21.71
N ALA A 264 -8.51 -8.12 21.24
CA ALA A 264 -8.99 -8.72 20.00
C ALA A 264 -8.20 -8.24 18.77
N VAL A 265 -7.90 -6.93 18.72
CA VAL A 265 -7.10 -6.34 17.65
C VAL A 265 -5.66 -6.79 17.74
N ILE A 266 -5.07 -6.83 18.94
CA ILE A 266 -3.69 -7.31 19.15
C ILE A 266 -3.52 -8.71 18.59
N VAL A 267 -4.44 -9.64 18.88
CA VAL A 267 -4.37 -11.02 18.38
C VAL A 267 -4.44 -11.05 16.85
N GLY A 268 -5.41 -10.35 16.26
CA GLY A 268 -5.57 -10.29 14.81
C GLY A 268 -4.35 -9.66 14.11
N PHE A 269 -3.83 -8.56 14.65
CA PHE A 269 -2.68 -7.87 14.11
C PHE A 269 -1.39 -8.66 14.31
N SER A 270 -1.24 -9.39 15.41
CA SER A 270 -0.07 -10.27 15.64
C SER A 270 0.02 -11.39 14.60
N ALA A 271 -1.11 -12.01 14.25
CA ALA A 271 -1.16 -12.99 13.17
C ALA A 271 -0.81 -12.35 11.81
N ALA A 272 -1.31 -11.14 11.56
CA ALA A 272 -1.00 -10.37 10.36
C ALA A 272 0.50 -9.99 10.28
N THR A 273 1.12 -9.61 11.40
CA THR A 273 2.55 -9.31 11.55
C THR A 273 3.42 -10.54 11.22
N ILE A 274 3.04 -11.73 11.69
CA ILE A 274 3.77 -12.96 11.36
C ILE A 274 3.64 -13.27 9.85
N SER A 275 2.46 -13.05 9.28
CA SER A 275 2.23 -13.21 7.84
C SER A 275 3.06 -12.22 7.00
N SER A 276 3.13 -10.95 7.41
CA SER A 276 3.98 -9.95 6.73
C SER A 276 5.46 -10.29 6.82
N LEU A 277 5.93 -10.83 7.95
CA LEU A 277 7.32 -11.27 8.08
C LEU A 277 7.68 -12.33 7.03
N ILE A 278 6.82 -13.33 6.82
CA ILE A 278 7.04 -14.38 5.81
C ILE A 278 7.06 -13.78 4.39
N GLU A 279 6.17 -12.83 4.10
CA GLU A 279 6.11 -12.11 2.83
C GLU A 279 7.40 -11.29 2.60
N SER A 280 7.85 -10.51 3.59
CA SER A 280 9.05 -9.68 3.51
C SER A 280 10.33 -10.48 3.30
N VAL A 281 10.47 -11.64 3.94
CA VAL A 281 11.62 -12.54 3.70
C VAL A 281 11.66 -12.96 2.23
N GLY A 282 10.52 -13.40 1.68
CA GLY A 282 10.41 -13.79 0.27
C GLY A 282 10.77 -12.63 -0.67
N ASP A 283 10.31 -11.42 -0.33
CA ASP A 283 10.60 -10.19 -1.06
C ASP A 283 12.08 -9.82 -1.01
N TYR A 284 12.80 -10.01 0.09
CA TYR A 284 14.24 -9.74 0.13
C TYR A 284 15.04 -10.65 -0.81
N PHE A 285 14.71 -11.94 -0.84
CA PHE A 285 15.33 -12.87 -1.79
C PHE A 285 14.98 -12.54 -3.25
N ALA A 286 13.71 -12.21 -3.51
CA ALA A 286 13.28 -11.79 -4.83
C ALA A 286 13.96 -10.47 -5.26
N ALA A 287 14.11 -9.51 -4.36
CA ALA A 287 14.80 -8.24 -4.59
C ALA A 287 16.29 -8.45 -4.91
N ALA A 288 16.99 -9.27 -4.11
CA ALA A 288 18.39 -9.59 -4.35
C ALA A 288 18.60 -10.24 -5.73
N LYS A 289 17.75 -11.23 -6.07
CA LYS A 289 17.76 -11.88 -7.39
C LYS A 289 17.48 -10.89 -8.53
N SER A 290 16.51 -10.00 -8.33
CA SER A 290 16.15 -8.95 -9.32
C SER A 290 17.29 -7.95 -9.52
N CYS A 291 18.05 -7.67 -8.46
CA CYS A 291 19.22 -6.80 -8.48
C CYS A 291 20.50 -7.51 -8.95
N GLN A 292 20.45 -8.81 -9.24
CA GLN A 292 21.62 -9.63 -9.60
C GLN A 292 22.74 -9.61 -8.55
N VAL A 293 22.37 -9.49 -7.28
CA VAL A 293 23.31 -9.57 -6.15
C VAL A 293 23.17 -10.93 -5.43
N PRO A 294 24.19 -11.37 -4.68
CA PRO A 294 24.09 -12.57 -3.86
C PRO A 294 22.90 -12.51 -2.90
N ALA A 295 22.43 -13.68 -2.48
CA ALA A 295 21.38 -13.78 -1.48
C ALA A 295 21.76 -12.98 -0.22
N PRO A 296 20.81 -12.22 0.37
CA PRO A 296 21.11 -11.38 1.52
C PRO A 296 21.53 -12.28 2.69
N PRO A 297 22.63 -11.96 3.39
CA PRO A 297 23.06 -12.75 4.53
C PRO A 297 22.08 -12.61 5.70
N ASP A 298 22.06 -13.59 6.61
CA ASP A 298 21.11 -13.67 7.73
C ASP A 298 21.02 -12.38 8.55
N HIS A 299 22.16 -11.75 8.84
CA HIS A 299 22.20 -10.50 9.59
C HIS A 299 21.54 -9.32 8.85
N ALA A 300 21.56 -9.30 7.52
CA ALA A 300 20.90 -8.27 6.72
C ALA A 300 19.38 -8.49 6.68
N ILE A 301 18.93 -9.74 6.59
CA ILE A 301 17.51 -10.11 6.66
C ILE A 301 16.95 -9.74 8.04
N THR A 302 17.65 -10.15 9.10
CA THR A 302 17.19 -9.93 10.48
C THR A 302 17.12 -8.44 10.81
N ARG A 303 18.11 -7.65 10.36
CA ARG A 303 18.08 -6.19 10.43
C ARG A 303 16.96 -5.58 9.59
N GLY A 304 16.65 -6.15 8.43
CA GLY A 304 15.51 -5.76 7.61
C GLY A 304 14.19 -5.88 8.37
N ILE A 305 13.92 -7.04 8.96
CA ILE A 305 12.70 -7.30 9.76
C ILE A 305 12.64 -6.40 11.00
N LEU A 306 13.77 -6.16 11.67
CA LEU A 306 13.85 -5.23 12.80
C LEU A 306 13.39 -3.81 12.40
N ILE A 307 13.90 -3.31 11.27
CA ILE A 307 13.55 -1.97 10.77
C ILE A 307 12.10 -1.90 10.29
N GLU A 308 11.56 -2.97 9.69
CA GLU A 308 10.12 -3.06 9.38
C GLU A 308 9.26 -2.96 10.65
N GLY A 309 9.62 -3.68 11.71
CA GLY A 309 8.93 -3.60 13.01
C GLY A 309 8.96 -2.19 13.60
N ILE A 310 10.13 -1.52 13.56
CA ILE A 310 10.26 -0.12 13.99
C ILE A 310 9.38 0.80 13.13
N GLY A 311 9.38 0.62 11.81
CA GLY A 311 8.54 1.37 10.89
C GLY A 311 7.05 1.18 11.16
N SER A 312 6.63 -0.04 11.51
CA SER A 312 5.26 -0.37 11.86
C SER A 312 4.84 0.22 13.20
N ILE A 313 5.73 0.27 14.21
CA ILE A 313 5.47 1.02 15.46
C ILE A 313 5.31 2.51 15.19
N LEU A 314 6.19 3.11 14.37
CA LEU A 314 6.07 4.53 13.99
C LEU A 314 4.76 4.78 13.24
N SER A 315 4.35 3.86 12.36
CA SER A 315 3.09 3.94 11.63
C SER A 315 1.88 3.85 12.56
N GLY A 316 1.94 2.99 13.58
CA GLY A 316 0.96 2.94 14.66
C GLY A 316 0.93 4.23 15.48
N ALA A 317 2.09 4.80 15.82
CA ALA A 317 2.19 6.04 16.58
C ALA A 317 1.62 7.25 15.81
N VAL A 318 1.84 7.34 14.50
CA VAL A 318 1.24 8.35 13.61
C VAL A 318 -0.27 8.11 13.41
N GLY A 319 -0.76 6.91 13.69
CA GLY A 319 -2.17 6.52 13.54
C GLY A 319 -2.55 6.17 12.12
N VAL A 320 -1.67 5.43 11.42
CA VAL A 320 -1.95 4.94 10.06
C VAL A 320 -2.77 3.64 10.10
N GLY A 321 -2.83 2.94 11.23
CA GLY A 321 -3.71 1.79 11.45
C GLY A 321 -3.37 0.51 10.70
N HIS A 322 -2.20 0.44 10.05
CA HIS A 322 -1.66 -0.78 9.42
C HIS A 322 -0.13 -0.82 9.52
N ALA A 323 0.45 -2.02 9.52
CA ALA A 323 1.90 -2.18 9.44
C ALA A 323 2.45 -1.82 8.06
N THR A 324 3.76 -1.61 8.00
CA THR A 324 4.53 -1.48 6.76
C THR A 324 5.26 -2.78 6.46
N THR A 325 5.24 -3.19 5.20
CA THR A 325 5.88 -4.41 4.71
C THR A 325 6.58 -4.16 3.39
N SER A 326 7.50 -5.06 3.02
CA SER A 326 8.13 -5.05 1.71
C SER A 326 7.12 -5.20 0.57
N TYR A 327 7.37 -4.53 -0.54
CA TYR A 327 6.42 -4.45 -1.65
C TYR A 327 6.92 -5.17 -2.91
N SER A 328 6.47 -6.41 -3.09
CA SER A 328 6.72 -7.27 -4.27
C SER A 328 6.46 -6.58 -5.62
N GLY A 329 5.46 -5.69 -5.70
CA GLY A 329 5.19 -4.91 -6.91
C GLY A 329 6.34 -4.00 -7.34
N ASN A 330 7.11 -3.45 -6.40
CA ASN A 330 8.30 -2.67 -6.72
C ASN A 330 9.44 -3.57 -7.23
N ILE A 331 9.59 -4.75 -6.65
CA ILE A 331 10.59 -5.74 -7.06
C ILE A 331 10.35 -6.21 -8.50
N ALA A 332 9.08 -6.44 -8.86
CA ALA A 332 8.69 -6.73 -10.24
C ALA A 332 9.08 -5.58 -11.18
N ALA A 333 8.86 -4.33 -10.79
CA ALA A 333 9.24 -3.16 -11.60
C ALA A 333 10.76 -3.04 -11.80
N ILE A 334 11.57 -3.37 -10.78
CA ILE A 334 13.05 -3.39 -10.89
C ILE A 334 13.48 -4.45 -11.91
N THR A 335 12.91 -5.66 -11.82
CA THR A 335 13.22 -6.76 -12.76
C THR A 335 12.96 -6.37 -14.21
N LEU A 336 11.85 -5.65 -14.46
CA LEU A 336 11.43 -5.26 -15.80
C LEU A 336 12.18 -4.04 -16.34
N SER A 337 12.40 -3.03 -15.49
CA SER A 337 13.08 -1.79 -15.89
C SER A 337 14.59 -1.96 -16.02
N LYS A 338 15.18 -2.94 -15.32
CA LYS A 338 16.64 -3.10 -15.14
C LYS A 338 17.32 -1.84 -14.59
N VAL A 339 16.56 -0.98 -13.90
CA VAL A 339 17.08 0.23 -13.24
C VAL A 339 17.17 -0.05 -11.75
N ILE A 340 18.37 -0.03 -11.22
CA ILE A 340 18.66 -0.18 -9.80
C ILE A 340 19.21 1.17 -9.33
N LEU A 341 18.37 1.97 -8.70
CA LEU A 341 18.78 3.21 -8.06
C LEU A 341 18.58 3.05 -6.55
N SER A 342 19.57 2.50 -5.86
CA SER A 342 19.67 2.61 -4.40
C SER A 342 20.90 3.43 -4.08
N LEU A 343 20.85 4.22 -3.00
CA LEU A 343 21.94 5.09 -2.53
C LEU A 343 23.28 4.35 -2.33
N GLN A 344 23.29 3.01 -2.36
CA GLN A 344 24.47 2.17 -2.18
C GLN A 344 24.73 1.18 -3.33
N ALA A 345 23.79 0.94 -4.26
CA ALA A 345 24.04 0.11 -5.46
C ALA A 345 25.08 0.74 -6.42
N LEU A 346 25.44 2.01 -6.20
CA LEU A 346 26.51 2.72 -6.91
C LEU A 346 27.92 2.45 -6.34
N LYS A 347 28.08 1.56 -5.36
CA LYS A 347 29.39 1.22 -4.75
C LYS A 347 29.85 -0.22 -5.02
N VAL A 348 29.44 -0.83 -6.14
CA VAL A 348 30.07 -2.05 -6.67
C VAL A 348 30.87 -1.69 -7.91
#